data_AF-A0A0M8V235-F1
#
_entry.id   AF-A0A0M8V235-F1
#
_cell.length_a   1.000
_cell.length_b   1.000
_cell.length_c   1.000
_cell.angle_alpha   90.00
_cell.angle_beta   90.00
_cell.angle_gamma   90.00
#
_symmetry.space_group_name_H-M   'P 1'
#
loop_
_entity.id
_entity.type
_entity.pdbx_description
1 polymer ?
#
loop_
_entity_poly.entity_id
_entity_poly.type
_entity_poly.pdbx_seq_one_letter_code
_entity_poly.pdbx_strand_id
1 'polypeptide(L)' 'MLKVEYVHRRTFATRTEARLRIATWITGFYNGRRLHSVCGYQSPIDYEHDHRANSALELAA' A
#
# COMPACT_ATOMS: atom_id res chain seq x y z
N MET A 1 5.56 -4.19 -7.34
CA MET A 1 5.78 -4.89 -6.05
C MET A 1 4.83 -6.07 -5.84
N LEU A 2 3.50 -5.91 -5.95
CA LEU A 2 2.51 -6.99 -5.80
C LEU A 2 2.89 -8.34 -6.46
N LYS A 3 3.25 -8.33 -7.75
CA LYS A 3 3.57 -9.57 -8.48
C LYS A 3 4.73 -10.36 -7.83
N VAL A 4 5.84 -9.70 -7.55
CA VAL A 4 7.07 -10.33 -7.06
C VAL A 4 7.02 -10.63 -5.55
N GLU A 5 6.45 -9.71 -4.77
CA GLU A 5 6.43 -9.84 -3.31
C GLU A 5 5.32 -10.76 -2.82
N TYR A 6 4.19 -10.81 -3.52
CA TYR A 6 3.01 -11.54 -3.08
C TYR A 6 2.64 -12.70 -4.00
N VAL A 7 2.42 -12.42 -5.29
CA VAL A 7 1.79 -13.37 -6.23
C VAL A 7 2.74 -14.51 -6.61
N HIS A 8 3.97 -14.23 -7.02
CA HIS A 8 4.92 -15.26 -7.47
C HIS A 8 5.34 -16.24 -6.36
N ARG A 9 5.17 -15.85 -5.10
CA ARG A 9 5.53 -16.67 -3.93
C ARG A 9 4.39 -17.56 -3.44
N ARG A 10 3.24 -17.54 -4.14
CA ARG A 10 2.01 -18.21 -3.70
C ARG A 10 1.35 -18.91 -4.87
N THR A 11 0.81 -20.09 -4.59
CA THR A 11 -0.17 -20.75 -5.44
C THR A 11 -1.56 -20.49 -4.86
N PHE A 12 -2.54 -20.28 -5.74
CA PHE A 12 -3.94 -20.11 -5.35
C PHE A 12 -4.74 -21.23 -5.96
N ALA A 13 -5.62 -21.86 -5.18
CA ALA A 13 -6.45 -22.96 -5.67
C ALA A 13 -7.52 -22.44 -6.64
N THR A 14 -8.02 -21.22 -6.41
CA THR A 14 -9.06 -20.60 -7.26
C THR A 14 -8.79 -19.13 -7.53
N ARG A 15 -9.40 -18.60 -8.59
CA ARG A 15 -9.41 -17.15 -8.87
C ARG A 15 -10.07 -16.35 -7.74
N THR A 16 -11.12 -16.89 -7.12
CA THR A 16 -11.83 -16.23 -6.01
C THR A 16 -10.91 -16.09 -4.80
N GLU A 17 -10.20 -17.14 -4.45
CA GLU A 17 -9.19 -17.11 -3.39
C GLU A 17 -8.11 -16.08 -3.69
N ALA A 18 -7.55 -16.11 -4.91
CA ALA A 18 -6.52 -15.15 -5.31
C ALA A 18 -6.99 -13.70 -5.14
N ARG A 19 -8.21 -13.37 -5.58
CA ARG A 19 -8.79 -12.03 -5.44
C ARG A 19 -8.90 -11.61 -3.97
N LEU A 20 -9.44 -12.49 -3.12
CA LEU A 20 -9.60 -12.19 -1.70
C LEU A 20 -8.24 -11.96 -1.03
N ARG A 21 -7.29 -12.87 -1.25
CA ARG A 21 -5.95 -12.82 -0.66
C ARG A 21 -5.16 -11.58 -1.10
N ILE A 22 -5.22 -11.25 -2.39
CA ILE A 22 -4.59 -10.05 -2.94
C ILE A 22 -5.22 -8.79 -2.35
N ALA A 23 -6.55 -8.70 -2.28
CA ALA A 23 -7.23 -7.56 -1.69
C ALA A 23 -6.84 -7.36 -0.22
N THR A 24 -6.86 -8.44 0.57
CA THR A 24 -6.42 -8.42 1.97
C THR A 24 -4.96 -7.99 2.11
N TRP A 25 -4.07 -8.44 1.22
CA TRP A 25 -2.68 -8.02 1.26
C TRP A 25 -2.51 -6.55 0.90
N ILE A 26 -3.26 -6.03 -0.08
CA ILE A 26 -3.21 -4.62 -0.46
C ILE A 26 -3.66 -3.74 0.71
N THR A 27 -4.83 -4.02 1.30
CA THR A 27 -5.41 -3.17 2.35
C THR A 27 -4.73 -3.38 3.71
N GLY A 28 -4.42 -4.62 4.07
CA GLY A 28 -3.88 -4.96 5.39
C GLY A 28 -2.36 -4.81 5.51
N PHE A 29 -1.61 -4.82 4.40
CA PHE A 29 -0.15 -4.73 4.43
C PHE A 29 0.40 -3.66 3.48
N TYR A 30 0.07 -3.70 2.20
CA TYR A 30 0.71 -2.83 1.21
C TYR A 30 0.47 -1.35 1.51
N ASN A 31 -0.80 -0.94 1.60
CA ASN A 31 -1.16 0.46 1.76
C ASN A 31 -0.78 1.03 3.14
N GLY A 32 -0.84 0.22 4.19
CA GLY A 32 -0.69 0.71 5.57
C GLY A 32 0.62 0.34 6.28
N ARG A 33 1.48 -0.50 5.69
CA ARG A 33 2.70 -0.98 6.38
C ARG A 33 3.93 -1.08 5.49
N ARG A 34 3.75 -1.34 4.19
CA ARG A 34 4.87 -1.51 3.29
C ARG A 34 5.57 -0.18 3.07
N LEU A 35 6.87 -0.11 3.35
CA LEU A 35 7.65 1.11 3.18
C LEU A 35 8.11 1.27 1.72
N HIS A 36 8.08 2.51 1.25
CA HIS A 36 8.50 2.89 -0.10
C HIS A 36 9.58 3.96 -0.04
N SER A 37 10.73 3.72 -0.67
CA SER A 37 11.83 4.69 -0.71
C SER A 37 11.42 6.01 -1.39
N VAL A 38 10.57 5.94 -2.41
CA VAL A 38 9.98 7.13 -3.07
C VAL A 38 9.05 7.92 -2.14
N CYS A 39 8.48 7.27 -1.12
CA CYS A 39 7.66 7.88 -0.09
C CYS A 39 8.48 8.18 1.19
N GLY A 40 9.79 8.40 1.08
CA GLY A 40 10.61 8.69 2.26
C GLY A 40 10.67 7.56 3.30
N TYR A 41 10.54 6.30 2.86
CA TYR A 41 10.39 5.13 3.73
C TYR A 41 9.13 5.14 4.59
N GLN A 42 8.05 5.76 4.12
CA GLN A 42 6.72 5.68 4.74
C GLN A 42 5.82 4.69 4.00
N SER A 43 4.72 4.29 4.66
CA SER A 43 3.65 3.58 3.97
C SER A 43 2.89 4.53 3.03
N PRO A 44 2.23 4.01 1.98
CA PRO A 44 1.44 4.85 1.08
C PRO A 44 0.38 5.69 1.80
N ILE A 45 -0.31 5.12 2.80
CA ILE A 45 -1.31 5.86 3.58
C ILE A 45 -0.67 6.97 4.40
N ASP A 46 0.44 6.69 5.07
CA ASP A 46 1.12 7.71 5.90
C ASP A 46 1.65 8.85 5.03
N TYR A 47 2.25 8.51 3.88
CA TYR A 47 2.70 9.49 2.90
C TYR A 47 1.56 10.38 2.39
N GLU A 48 0.39 9.80 2.08
CA GLU A 48 -0.77 10.59 1.66
C GLU A 48 -1.31 11.48 2.78
N HIS A 49 -1.31 11.02 4.03
CA HIS A 49 -1.72 11.83 5.17
C HIS A 49 -0.80 13.04 5.38
N ASP A 50 0.51 12.80 5.39
CA ASP A 50 1.50 13.86 5.56
C ASP A 50 1.43 14.87 4.40
N HIS A 51 1.28 14.37 3.16
CA HIS A 51 1.14 15.22 2.00
C HIS A 51 -0.13 16.10 2.08
N ARG A 52 -1.28 15.53 2.49
CA ARG A 52 -2.51 16.31 2.68
C ARG A 52 -2.38 17.34 3.79
N ALA A 53 -1.74 16.98 4.91
CA ALA A 53 -1.52 17.90 6.03
C ALA A 53 -0.65 19.09 5.61
N ASN A 54 0.43 18.85 4.86
CA ASN A 54 1.30 19.90 4.35
C ASN A 54 0.59 20.82 3.37
N SER A 55 -0.17 20.26 2.41
CA SER A 55 -0.94 21.07 1.46
C SER A 55 -2.00 21.92 2.16
N ALA A 56 -2.63 21.41 3.21
CA ALA A 56 -3.60 22.17 3.99
C ALA A 56 -2.96 23.32 4.79
N LEU A 57 -1.74 23.11 5.31
CA LEU A 57 -0.98 24.14 6.01
C LEU A 57 -0.56 25.26 5.04
N GLU A 58 -0.10 24.92 3.84
CA GLU A 58 0.29 25.89 2.80
C GLU A 58 -0.87 26.75 2.32
N LEU A 59 -2.09 26.19 2.23
CA LEU A 59 -3.29 26.94 1.87
C LEU A 59 -3.79 27.88 2.98
N ALA A 60 -3.40 27.61 4.23
CA ALA A 60 -3.82 28.39 5.40
C ALA A 60 -2.83 29.50 5.79
N ALA A 61 -1.66 29.57 5.14
CA ALA A 61 -0.60 30.56 5.35
C ALA A 61 -0.65 31.67 4.28
#